data_AF-A0A7W4HHR7-F1
#
_entry.id   AF-A0A7W4HHR7-F1
#
_cell.length_a   1.000
_cell.length_b   1.000
_cell.length_c   1.000
_cell.angle_alpha   90.00
_cell.angle_beta   90.00
_cell.angle_gamma   90.00
#
_symmetry.space_group_name_H-M   'P 1'
#
loop_
_entity.id
_entity.type
_entity.pdbx_description
1 polymer ?
#
loop_
_entity_poly.entity_id
_entity_poly.type
_entity_poly.pdbx_seq_one_letter_code
_entity_poly.pdbx_strand_id
1 'polypeptide(L)'
;MKKSSLPVFGVGPIYVITCSLITVLAFHLKRQGFFQAGEILHFDLFFLLLGTILILTGIFFWIYAVLIQNIAHEIQSGKLVTTGVYSITRHPIYTAFFFIFSGILITTHNLFVLGFILFFYLYLTVLMQKTEEKWLTKKFGQEYLEYAKRTPRILPKIKFK
;
A
#
# COMPACT_ATOMS: atom_id res chain seq x y z
N MET A 1 -7.38 13.00 30.18
CA MET A 1 -6.94 13.09 28.76
C MET A 1 -7.36 11.81 28.04
N LYS A 2 -8.26 11.88 27.05
CA LYS A 2 -8.70 10.68 26.29
C LYS A 2 -7.49 10.07 25.58
N LYS A 3 -7.12 8.84 25.96
CA LYS A 3 -6.09 8.04 25.29
C LYS A 3 -6.61 7.72 23.88
N SER A 4 -6.37 8.60 22.91
CA SER A 4 -6.77 8.37 21.52
C SER A 4 -5.85 7.30 20.93
N SER A 5 -6.10 6.03 21.25
CA SER A 5 -5.54 4.91 20.52
C SER A 5 -6.08 4.97 19.09
N LEU A 6 -5.20 4.89 18.09
CA LEU A 6 -5.68 4.62 16.74
C LEU A 6 -6.42 3.28 16.74
N PRO A 7 -7.52 3.15 15.98
CA PRO A 7 -8.11 1.84 15.73
C PRO A 7 -7.05 0.88 15.18
N VAL A 8 -7.17 -0.42 15.48
CA VAL A 8 -6.23 -1.45 14.98
C VAL A 8 -6.12 -1.41 13.45
N PHE A 9 -7.20 -1.04 12.77
CA PHE A 9 -7.27 -0.91 11.31
C PHE A 9 -6.93 0.49 10.78
N GLY A 10 -6.70 1.48 11.65
CA GLY A 10 -6.37 2.85 11.27
C GLY A 10 -7.31 3.41 10.21
N VAL A 11 -6.74 3.99 9.15
CA VAL A 11 -7.47 4.44 7.95
C VAL A 11 -7.38 3.44 6.79
N GLY A 12 -6.91 2.22 7.06
CA GLY A 12 -6.73 1.13 6.11
C GLY A 12 -7.98 0.81 5.30
N PRO A 13 -9.14 0.58 5.96
CA PRO A 13 -10.38 0.28 5.25
C PRO A 13 -10.77 1.36 4.24
N ILE A 14 -10.55 2.64 4.55
CA ILE A 14 -10.87 3.75 3.65
C ILE A 14 -10.04 3.65 2.37
N TYR A 15 -8.74 3.42 2.50
CA TYR A 15 -7.85 3.24 1.35
C TYR A 15 -8.27 2.04 0.50
N VAL A 16 -8.46 0.88 1.13
CA VAL A 16 -8.81 -0.37 0.42
C VAL A 16 -10.16 -0.26 -0.29
N ILE A 17 -11.19 0.27 0.37
CA ILE A 17 -12.51 0.46 -0.26
C ILE A 17 -12.41 1.41 -1.46
N THR A 18 -11.67 2.52 -1.31
CA THR A 18 -11.48 3.49 -2.41
C THR A 18 -10.80 2.84 -3.60
N CYS A 19 -9.69 2.14 -3.38
CA CYS A 19 -8.96 1.45 -4.45
C CYS A 19 -9.79 0.34 -5.09
N SER A 20 -10.54 -0.43 -4.32
CA SER A 20 -11.47 -1.45 -4.84
C SER A 20 -12.54 -0.84 -5.74
N LEU A 21 -13.21 0.23 -5.29
CA LEU A 21 -14.25 0.90 -6.07
C LEU A 21 -13.70 1.45 -7.39
N ILE A 22 -12.54 2.13 -7.34
CA ILE A 22 -11.90 2.67 -8.54
C ILE A 22 -11.46 1.54 -9.48
N THR A 23 -10.90 0.46 -8.95
CA THR A 23 -10.47 -0.69 -9.76
C THR A 23 -11.67 -1.33 -10.46
N VAL A 24 -12.75 -1.62 -9.73
CA VAL A 24 -13.99 -2.19 -10.31
C VAL A 24 -14.58 -1.26 -11.37
N LEU A 25 -14.64 0.04 -11.09
CA LEU A 25 -15.12 1.03 -12.06
C LEU A 25 -14.23 1.07 -13.30
N ALA A 26 -12.91 1.06 -13.15
CA ALA A 26 -11.97 1.05 -14.27
C ALA A 26 -12.17 -0.18 -15.17
N PHE A 27 -12.35 -1.37 -14.59
CA PHE A 27 -12.67 -2.59 -15.34
C PHE A 27 -14.03 -2.48 -16.06
N HIS A 28 -15.05 -1.94 -15.38
CA HIS A 28 -16.37 -1.76 -15.98
C HIS A 28 -16.32 -0.81 -17.18
N LEU A 29 -15.67 0.35 -17.04
CA LEU A 29 -15.50 1.33 -18.12
C LEU A 29 -14.65 0.78 -19.26
N LYS A 30 -13.57 0.04 -18.96
CA LYS A 30 -12.77 -0.66 -19.97
C LYS A 30 -13.63 -1.61 -20.79
N ARG A 31 -14.46 -2.44 -20.14
CA ARG A 31 -15.36 -3.39 -20.81
C ARG A 31 -16.39 -2.70 -21.71
N GLN A 32 -16.80 -1.49 -21.36
CA GLN A 32 -17.69 -0.65 -22.19
C GLN A 32 -16.96 0.06 -23.35
N GLY A 33 -15.63 -0.06 -23.45
CA GLY A 33 -14.84 0.50 -24.54
C GLY A 33 -14.29 1.90 -24.30
N PHE A 34 -14.48 2.50 -23.12
CA PHE A 34 -14.03 3.87 -22.84
C PHE A 34 -12.51 4.07 -22.96
N PHE A 35 -11.72 3.00 -22.76
CA PHE A 35 -10.25 3.07 -22.76
C PHE A 35 -9.59 2.39 -23.96
N GLN A 36 -10.33 2.17 -25.07
CA GLN A 36 -9.80 1.48 -26.26
C GLN A 36 -8.51 2.11 -26.81
N ALA A 37 -8.40 3.44 -26.81
CA ALA A 37 -7.22 4.15 -27.29
C ALA A 37 -5.95 3.92 -26.44
N GLY A 38 -6.10 3.41 -25.22
CA GLY A 38 -4.99 3.12 -24.30
C GLY A 38 -4.56 1.65 -24.29
N GLU A 39 -5.17 0.78 -25.09
CA GLU A 39 -4.84 -0.65 -25.14
C GLU A 39 -3.43 -0.85 -25.71
N ILE A 40 -2.62 -1.63 -24.99
CA ILE A 40 -1.28 -2.00 -25.44
C ILE A 40 -1.41 -3.33 -26.17
N LEU A 41 -1.34 -3.30 -27.50
CA LEU A 41 -1.62 -4.46 -28.37
C LEU A 41 -0.52 -5.55 -28.38
N HIS A 42 0.60 -5.30 -27.69
CA HIS A 42 1.75 -6.20 -27.65
C HIS A 42 2.18 -6.34 -26.19
N PHE A 43 2.81 -7.47 -25.82
CA PHE A 43 3.32 -7.75 -24.47
C PHE A 43 2.29 -8.22 -23.41
N ASP A 44 1.14 -8.77 -23.81
CA ASP A 44 0.11 -9.25 -22.88
C ASP A 44 0.68 -10.19 -21.81
N LEU A 45 1.48 -11.18 -22.24
CA LEU A 45 2.12 -12.14 -21.32
C LEU A 45 3.04 -11.44 -20.32
N PHE A 46 3.79 -10.42 -20.75
CA PHE A 46 4.68 -9.67 -19.87
C PHE A 46 3.90 -8.89 -18.81
N PHE A 47 2.84 -8.17 -19.20
CA PHE A 47 1.99 -7.44 -18.26
C PHE A 47 1.27 -8.40 -17.31
N LEU A 48 0.79 -9.55 -17.79
CA LEU A 48 0.17 -10.58 -16.96
C LEU A 48 1.14 -11.14 -15.91
N LEU A 49 2.36 -11.50 -16.33
CA LEU A 49 3.40 -12.00 -15.42
C LEU A 49 3.82 -10.92 -14.42
N LEU A 50 4.07 -9.69 -14.88
CA LEU A 50 4.45 -8.58 -14.01
C LEU A 50 3.36 -8.26 -12.97
N GLY A 51 2.11 -8.20 -13.40
CA GLY A 51 0.97 -7.97 -12.52
C GLY A 51 0.82 -9.08 -11.48
N THR A 52 0.97 -10.33 -11.91
CA THR A 52 0.94 -11.50 -11.02
C THR A 52 2.08 -11.46 -9.99
N ILE A 53 3.30 -11.16 -10.41
CA ILE A 53 4.46 -11.03 -9.51
C ILE A 53 4.22 -9.94 -8.47
N LEU A 54 3.63 -8.80 -8.86
CA LEU A 54 3.29 -7.73 -7.91
C LEU A 54 2.19 -8.16 -6.94
N ILE A 55 1.16 -8.86 -7.39
CA ILE A 55 0.12 -9.41 -6.50
C ILE A 55 0.73 -10.35 -5.48
N LEU A 56 1.58 -11.29 -5.92
CA LEU A 56 2.29 -12.22 -5.03
C LEU A 56 3.21 -11.49 -4.05
N THR A 57 3.90 -10.44 -4.50
CA THR A 57 4.71 -9.59 -3.63
C THR A 57 3.86 -8.91 -2.56
N GLY A 58 2.69 -8.38 -2.94
CA GLY A 58 1.74 -7.78 -2.01
C GLY A 58 1.20 -8.79 -0.99
N ILE A 59 0.82 -10.00 -1.42
CA ILE A 59 0.39 -11.09 -0.54
C ILE A 59 1.50 -11.46 0.44
N PHE A 60 2.75 -11.56 -0.04
CA PHE A 60 3.91 -11.82 0.83
C PHE A 60 4.06 -10.75 1.91
N PHE A 61 3.98 -9.46 1.55
CA PHE A 61 4.04 -8.36 2.54
C PHE A 61 2.90 -8.46 3.54
N TRP A 62 1.68 -8.80 3.09
CA TRP A 62 0.53 -8.97 3.97
C TRP A 62 0.75 -10.13 4.96
N ILE A 63 1.19 -11.30 4.46
CA ILE A 63 1.49 -12.48 5.30
C ILE A 63 2.57 -12.15 6.33
N TYR A 64 3.68 -11.53 5.90
CA TYR A 64 4.76 -11.19 6.81
C TYR A 64 4.27 -10.19 7.87
N ALA A 65 3.53 -9.16 7.47
CA ALA A 65 3.00 -8.14 8.36
C ALA A 65 1.98 -8.70 9.37
N VAL A 66 1.05 -9.54 8.93
CA VAL A 66 -0.07 -10.00 9.75
C VAL A 66 0.28 -11.26 10.54
N LEU A 67 0.87 -12.26 9.90
CA LEU A 67 1.10 -13.57 10.50
C LEU A 67 2.46 -13.67 11.19
N ILE A 68 3.52 -13.13 10.59
CA ILE A 68 4.88 -13.25 11.14
C ILE A 68 5.15 -12.15 12.17
N GLN A 69 4.94 -10.89 11.81
CA GLN A 69 5.19 -9.75 12.69
C GLN A 69 4.09 -9.58 13.75
N ASN A 70 2.88 -10.11 13.51
CA ASN A 70 1.71 -9.93 14.38
C ASN A 70 1.47 -8.46 14.76
N ILE A 71 1.22 -7.62 13.74
CA ILE A 71 1.03 -6.18 13.92
C ILE A 71 -0.08 -5.84 14.92
N ALA A 72 -1.13 -6.65 15.01
CA ALA A 72 -2.21 -6.43 15.96
C ALA A 72 -1.69 -6.44 17.41
N HIS A 73 -0.81 -7.38 17.74
CA HIS A 73 -0.17 -7.44 19.06
C HIS A 73 0.78 -6.25 19.28
N GLU A 74 1.59 -5.92 18.27
CA GLU A 74 2.55 -4.81 18.35
C GLU A 74 1.87 -3.45 18.57
N ILE A 75 0.74 -3.19 17.89
CA ILE A 75 -0.05 -1.97 18.09
C ILE A 75 -0.59 -1.89 19.53
N GLN A 76 -1.03 -3.02 20.09
CA GLN A 76 -1.54 -3.10 21.46
C GLN A 76 -0.45 -2.85 22.51
N SER A 77 0.81 -3.22 22.22
CA SER A 77 1.95 -2.93 23.11
C SER A 77 2.13 -1.43 23.37
N GLY A 78 1.64 -0.59 22.44
CA GLY A 78 1.71 0.85 22.52
C GLY A 78 3.11 1.44 22.28
N LYS A 79 4.12 0.62 21.97
CA LYS A 79 5.50 1.03 21.66
C LYS A 79 5.68 1.30 20.17
N LEU A 80 6.74 2.04 19.82
CA LEU A 80 7.12 2.24 18.43
C LEU A 80 7.93 1.03 17.95
N VAL A 81 7.40 0.30 16.97
CA VAL A 81 8.08 -0.86 16.38
C VAL A 81 8.79 -0.43 15.11
N THR A 82 10.09 -0.72 15.03
CA THR A 82 10.96 -0.34 13.90
C THR A 82 11.78 -1.52 13.33
N THR A 83 11.50 -2.74 13.82
CA THR A 83 12.18 -3.99 13.46
C THR A 83 11.31 -4.87 12.56
N GLY A 84 11.89 -5.95 12.02
CA GLY A 84 11.19 -6.85 11.10
C GLY A 84 10.72 -6.13 9.85
N VAL A 85 9.45 -6.31 9.48
CA VAL A 85 8.88 -5.67 8.27
C VAL A 85 8.87 -4.14 8.34
N TYR A 86 8.78 -3.58 9.56
CA TYR A 86 8.86 -2.14 9.80
C TYR A 86 10.27 -1.57 9.55
N SER A 87 11.30 -2.42 9.50
CA SER A 87 12.65 -1.97 9.14
C SER A 87 12.84 -1.73 7.63
N ILE A 88 11.87 -2.14 6.82
CA ILE A 88 11.87 -2.13 5.36
C ILE A 88 10.91 -1.06 4.81
N THR A 89 9.72 -0.96 5.38
CA THR A 89 8.69 0.05 5.05
C THR A 89 7.94 0.43 6.32
N ARG A 90 7.53 1.69 6.45
CA ARG A 90 6.80 2.15 7.64
C ARG A 90 5.38 1.62 7.72
N HIS A 91 4.81 1.27 6.57
CA HIS A 91 3.38 0.95 6.42
C HIS A 91 3.21 -0.36 5.65
N PRO A 92 3.65 -1.50 6.21
CA PRO A 92 3.75 -2.77 5.49
C PRO A 92 2.41 -3.32 4.98
N ILE A 93 1.32 -3.13 5.73
CA ILE A 93 -0.03 -3.52 5.28
C ILE A 93 -0.46 -2.65 4.08
N TYR A 94 -0.16 -1.36 4.11
CA TYR A 94 -0.49 -0.47 3.00
C TYR A 94 0.40 -0.73 1.77
N THR A 95 1.67 -1.05 1.98
CA THR A 95 2.58 -1.55 0.92
C THR A 95 2.00 -2.79 0.26
N ALA A 96 1.48 -3.75 1.04
CA ALA A 96 0.85 -4.96 0.52
C ALA A 96 -0.32 -4.63 -0.41
N PHE A 97 -1.29 -3.83 0.05
CA PHE A 97 -2.45 -3.48 -0.76
C PHE A 97 -2.09 -2.62 -1.96
N PHE A 98 -1.12 -1.70 -1.83
CA PHE A 98 -0.61 -0.94 -2.97
C PHE A 98 -0.08 -1.87 -4.08
N PHE A 99 0.70 -2.90 -3.73
CA PHE A 99 1.18 -3.87 -4.71
C PHE A 99 0.08 -4.75 -5.30
N ILE A 100 -0.88 -5.21 -4.49
CA ILE A 100 -2.02 -6.00 -4.97
C ILE A 100 -2.83 -5.21 -6.00
N PHE A 101 -3.26 -3.99 -5.66
CA PHE A 101 -4.04 -3.16 -6.59
C PHE A 101 -3.23 -2.75 -7.82
N SER A 102 -1.95 -2.40 -7.65
CA SER A 102 -1.10 -2.08 -8.80
C SER A 102 -0.92 -3.27 -9.74
N GLY A 103 -0.74 -4.47 -9.20
CA GLY A 103 -0.64 -5.69 -9.99
C GLY A 103 -1.93 -5.99 -10.76
N ILE A 104 -3.10 -5.83 -10.12
CA ILE A 104 -4.41 -5.97 -10.78
C ILE A 104 -4.59 -4.95 -11.91
N LEU A 105 -4.16 -3.69 -11.73
CA LEU A 105 -4.24 -2.69 -12.80
C LEU A 105 -3.26 -3.02 -13.93
N ILE A 106 -2.10 -3.59 -13.62
CA ILE A 106 -1.08 -3.98 -14.61
C ILE A 106 -1.57 -5.11 -15.51
N THR A 107 -2.34 -6.07 -14.99
CA THR A 107 -2.96 -7.12 -15.82
C THR A 107 -4.07 -6.62 -16.74
N THR A 108 -4.36 -5.32 -16.78
CA THR A 108 -5.31 -4.74 -17.74
C THR A 108 -4.66 -4.36 -19.07
N HIS A 109 -3.33 -4.29 -19.13
CA HIS A 109 -2.55 -3.94 -20.35
C HIS A 109 -3.00 -2.61 -20.99
N ASN A 110 -3.48 -1.66 -20.17
CA ASN A 110 -4.08 -0.41 -20.65
C ASN A 110 -3.46 0.83 -19.99
N LEU A 111 -2.87 1.72 -20.79
CA LEU A 111 -2.13 2.90 -20.31
C LEU A 111 -2.95 3.83 -19.41
N PHE A 112 -4.24 4.04 -19.73
CA PHE A 112 -5.08 4.92 -18.91
C PHE A 112 -5.39 4.29 -17.55
N VAL A 113 -5.61 2.98 -17.52
CA VAL A 113 -5.85 2.23 -16.28
C VAL A 113 -4.57 2.17 -15.43
N LEU A 114 -3.40 2.03 -16.05
CA LEU A 114 -2.10 2.11 -15.36
C LEU A 114 -1.88 3.46 -14.65
N GLY A 115 -2.46 4.55 -15.16
CA GLY A 115 -2.42 5.87 -14.53
C GLY A 115 -2.97 5.87 -13.09
N PHE A 116 -3.91 4.98 -12.77
CA PHE A 116 -4.44 4.85 -11.41
C PHE A 116 -3.40 4.37 -10.39
N ILE A 117 -2.30 3.75 -10.81
CA ILE A 117 -1.20 3.33 -9.92
C ILE A 117 -0.56 4.56 -9.27
N LEU A 118 -0.26 5.59 -10.09
CA LEU A 118 0.29 6.85 -9.58
C LEU A 118 -0.73 7.54 -8.66
N PHE A 119 -2.00 7.54 -9.04
CA PHE A 119 -3.08 8.08 -8.19
C PHE A 119 -3.14 7.36 -6.84
N PHE A 120 -3.12 6.02 -6.80
CA PHE A 120 -3.13 5.24 -5.56
C PHE A 120 -1.91 5.54 -4.68
N TYR A 121 -0.73 5.67 -5.27
CA TYR A 121 0.50 6.03 -4.55
C TYR A 121 0.41 7.41 -3.88
N LEU A 122 -0.04 8.42 -4.64
CA LEU A 122 -0.18 9.79 -4.16
C LEU A 122 -1.30 9.89 -3.11
N TYR A 123 -2.44 9.26 -3.37
CA TYR A 123 -3.55 9.19 -2.43
C TYR A 123 -3.12 8.57 -1.10
N LEU A 124 -2.47 7.40 -1.14
CA LEU A 124 -1.95 6.75 0.06
C LEU A 124 -0.94 7.63 0.81
N THR A 125 -0.04 8.29 0.08
CA THR A 125 0.95 9.20 0.64
C THR A 125 0.29 10.34 1.43
N VAL A 126 -0.68 11.02 0.82
CA VAL A 126 -1.41 12.10 1.48
C VAL A 126 -2.21 11.58 2.67
N LEU A 127 -2.90 10.45 2.51
CA LEU A 127 -3.70 9.83 3.56
C LEU A 127 -2.83 9.54 4.80
N MET A 128 -1.67 8.90 4.62
CA MET A 128 -0.75 8.59 5.71
C MET A 128 -0.20 9.83 6.41
N GLN A 129 0.23 10.84 5.64
CA GLN A 129 0.74 12.10 6.21
C GLN A 129 -0.29 12.85 7.05
N LYS A 130 -1.56 12.81 6.65
CA LYS A 130 -2.64 13.52 7.34
C LYS A 130 -3.22 12.74 8.52
N THR A 131 -2.97 11.44 8.61
CA THR A 131 -3.60 10.56 9.60
C THR A 131 -2.56 9.85 10.48
N GLU A 132 -2.13 8.64 10.13
CA GLU A 132 -1.30 7.79 10.99
C GLU A 132 0.07 8.40 11.28
N GLU A 133 0.76 8.98 10.29
CA GLU A 133 2.07 9.58 10.53
C GLU A 133 1.96 10.83 11.43
N LYS A 134 0.88 11.60 11.30
CA LYS A 134 0.59 12.73 12.18
C LYS A 134 0.38 12.27 13.62
N TRP A 135 -0.35 11.16 13.81
CA TRP A 135 -0.56 10.58 15.13
C TRP A 135 0.73 9.98 15.71
N LEU A 136 1.50 9.24 14.91
CA LEU A 136 2.78 8.65 15.32
C LEU A 136 3.77 9.73 15.73
N THR A 137 3.86 10.82 14.96
CA THR A 137 4.68 11.98 15.30
C THR A 137 4.23 12.61 16.62
N LYS A 138 2.93 12.79 16.82
CA LYS A 138 2.39 13.33 18.08
C LYS A 138 2.66 12.43 19.29
N LYS A 139 2.62 11.10 19.10
CA LYS A 139 2.76 10.12 20.18
C LYS A 139 4.22 9.84 20.55
N PHE A 140 5.09 9.66 19.55
CA PHE A 140 6.47 9.21 19.72
C PHE A 140 7.52 10.29 19.45
N GLY A 141 7.11 11.46 18.95
CA GLY A 141 7.98 12.63 18.78
C GLY A 141 9.22 12.31 17.94
N GLN A 142 10.39 12.67 18.48
CA GLN A 142 11.68 12.54 17.80
C GLN A 142 12.01 11.09 17.42
N GLU A 143 11.61 10.11 18.23
CA GLU A 143 11.89 8.69 17.96
C GLU A 143 11.29 8.26 16.62
N TYR A 144 10.04 8.66 16.37
CA TYR A 144 9.37 8.42 15.10
C TYR A 144 9.99 9.20 13.94
N LEU A 145 10.40 10.45 14.17
CA LEU A 145 11.03 11.27 13.12
C LEU A 145 12.37 10.66 12.66
N GLU A 146 13.20 10.20 13.59
CA GLU A 146 14.46 9.51 13.24
C GLU A 146 14.22 8.17 12.54
N TYR A 147 13.16 7.46 12.91
CA TYR A 147 12.71 6.28 12.17
C TYR A 147 12.23 6.62 10.75
N ALA A 148 11.48 7.70 10.61
CA ALA A 148 10.96 8.16 9.33
C ALA A 148 12.05 8.65 8.36
N LYS A 149 13.18 9.13 8.86
CA LYS A 149 14.33 9.49 8.01
C LYS A 149 14.98 8.27 7.35
N ARG A 150 15.02 7.13 8.04
CA ARG A 150 15.78 5.93 7.61
C ARG A 150 14.97 4.86 6.88
N THR A 151 13.64 4.87 7.06
CA THR A 151 12.74 3.85 6.50
C THR A 151 11.71 4.51 5.60
N PRO A 152 11.54 4.08 4.33
CA PRO A 152 10.57 4.66 3.41
C PRO A 152 9.12 4.40 3.84
N ARG A 153 8.20 5.23 3.36
CA ARG A 153 6.77 5.16 3.74
C ARG A 153 6.06 3.93 3.17
N ILE A 154 6.13 3.76 1.84
CA ILE A 154 5.32 2.79 1.07
C ILE A 154 6.24 1.84 0.31
N LEU A 155 7.11 2.37 -0.56
CA LEU A 155 7.98 1.53 -1.38
C LEU A 155 9.09 0.93 -0.49
N PRO A 156 9.16 -0.40 -0.37
CA PRO A 156 10.06 -1.05 0.56
C PRO A 156 11.52 -0.82 0.18
N LYS A 157 12.36 -0.53 1.17
CA LYS A 157 13.82 -0.48 0.96
C LYS A 157 14.31 -1.92 0.75
N ILE A 158 14.90 -2.21 -0.39
CA ILE A 158 15.57 -3.49 -0.59
C ILE A 158 16.83 -3.48 0.29
N LYS A 159 16.78 -4.19 1.42
CA LYS A 159 17.96 -4.50 2.24
C LYS A 159 18.36 -5.92 1.92
N PHE A 160 19.29 -6.07 0.99
CA PHE A 160 20.11 -7.29 0.95
C PHE A 160 21.00 -7.23 2.18
N LYS A 161 20.81 -8.20 3.09
CA LYS A 161 21.72 -8.42 4.20
C LYS A 161 22.67 -9.53 3.82
#